data_AF-A0A0U1P1A7-F1
#
_entry.id   AF-A0A0U1P1A7-F1
#
_cell.length_a   1.000
_cell.length_b   1.000
_cell.length_c   1.000
_cell.angle_alpha   90.00
_cell.angle_beta   90.00
_cell.angle_gamma   90.00
#
_symmetry.space_group_name_H-M   'P 1'
#
loop_
_entity.id
_entity.type
_entity.pdbx_description
1 polymer ?
#
loop_
_entity_poly.entity_id
_entity_poly.type
_entity_poly.pdbx_seq_one_letter_code
_entity_poly.pdbx_strand_id
1 'polypeptide(L)' 'MRELVGTCTCCNKDIFCLDGFFNGVITDEKEIYCFDCYKIKEKKGENLQS' A
#
# COMPACT_ATOMS: atom_id res chain seq x y z
N MET A 1 13.00 -11.51 -8.59
CA MET A 1 13.72 -10.91 -7.45
C MET A 1 12.72 -10.39 -6.42
N ARG A 2 12.98 -10.61 -5.13
CA ARG A 2 12.11 -10.15 -4.03
C ARG A 2 12.93 -9.24 -3.11
N GLU A 3 12.51 -8.00 -3.00
CA GLU A 3 13.15 -7.00 -2.14
C GLU A 3 12.14 -6.50 -1.12
N LEU A 4 12.51 -6.50 0.16
CA LEU A 4 11.68 -5.91 1.21
C LEU A 4 11.81 -4.39 1.11
N VAL A 5 10.69 -3.70 0.87
CA VAL A 5 10.65 -2.25 0.73
C VAL A 5 10.24 -1.58 2.04
N GLY A 6 9.36 -2.23 2.80
CA GLY A 6 8.88 -1.73 4.08
C GLY A 6 7.72 -2.54 4.61
N THR A 7 7.00 -1.98 5.58
CA THR A 7 5.85 -2.62 6.22
C THR A 7 4.61 -1.76 6.07
N CYS A 8 3.45 -2.39 5.93
CA CYS A 8 2.19 -1.66 5.89
C CYS A 8 1.93 -0.95 7.23
N THR A 9 1.68 0.35 7.20
CA THR A 9 1.38 1.17 8.39
C THR A 9 0.15 0.68 9.16
N CYS A 10 -0.83 0.07 8.47
CA CYS A 10 -2.08 -0.37 9.09
C CYS A 10 -2.00 -1.76 9.74
N CYS A 11 -1.40 -2.74 9.06
CA CYS A 11 -1.40 -4.14 9.51
C CYS A 11 0.00 -4.72 9.78
N ASN A 12 1.06 -3.92 9.64
CA ASN A 12 2.46 -4.32 9.78
C ASN A 12 2.89 -5.46 8.86
N LYS A 13 2.14 -5.75 7.79
CA LYS A 13 2.51 -6.75 6.79
C LYS A 13 3.72 -6.25 5.99
N ASP A 14 4.72 -7.11 5.83
CA ASP A 14 5.85 -6.84 4.95
C ASP A 14 5.40 -6.62 3.49
N ILE A 15 5.90 -5.55 2.88
CA ILE A 15 5.63 -5.15 1.51
C ILE A 15 6.91 -5.30 0.70
N PHE A 16 6.79 -5.99 -0.42
CA PHE A 16 7.92 -6.34 -1.26
C PHE A 16 7.79 -5.74 -2.65
N CYS A 17 8.93 -5.35 -3.22
CA CYS A 17 9.09 -5.30 -4.66
C CYS A 17 9.29 -6.74 -5.17
N LEU A 18 8.39 -7.18 -6.05
CA LEU A 18 8.50 -8.47 -6.74
C LEU A 18 8.74 -8.18 -8.21
N ASP A 19 9.89 -8.61 -8.71
CA ASP A 19 10.26 -8.51 -10.13
C ASP A 19 10.18 -7.08 -10.70
N GLY A 20 10.55 -6.09 -9.88
CA GLY A 20 10.52 -4.67 -10.24
C GLY A 20 9.17 -3.97 -10.01
N PHE A 21 8.16 -4.69 -9.51
CA PHE A 21 6.85 -4.14 -9.18
C PHE A 21 6.66 -4.02 -7.67
N PHE A 22 6.32 -2.82 -7.21
CA PHE A 22 6.01 -2.57 -5.81
C PHE A 22 4.61 -3.11 -5.47
N ASN A 23 4.52 -4.07 -4.53
CA ASN A 23 3.26 -4.71 -4.15
C ASN A 23 2.56 -4.00 -2.98
N GLY A 24 2.44 -2.68 -3.08
CA GLY A 24 1.73 -1.85 -2.12
C GLY A 24 1.40 -0.48 -2.71
N VAL A 25 0.96 0.43 -1.87
CA VAL A 25 0.67 1.83 -2.21
C VAL A 25 1.47 2.74 -1.29
N ILE A 26 2.11 3.76 -1.87
CA ILE A 26 2.75 4.84 -1.12
C ILE A 26 1.84 6.07 -1.23
N THR A 27 1.41 6.63 -0.11
CA THR A 27 0.61 7.86 -0.09
C THR A 27 1.49 9.10 -0.24
N ASP A 28 0.90 10.26 -0.52
CA ASP A 28 1.60 11.56 -0.49
C ASP A 28 2.32 11.83 0.84
N GLU A 29 1.82 11.28 1.94
CA GLU A 29 2.42 11.34 3.28
C GLU A 29 3.60 10.37 3.47
N LYS A 30 4.03 9.69 2.40
CA LYS A 30 5.08 8.65 2.37
C LYS A 30 4.79 7.44 3.26
N GLU A 31 3.52 7.17 3.54
CA GLU A 31 3.12 5.96 4.26
C GLU A 31 2.94 4.79 3.30
N ILE A 32 3.35 3.60 3.74
CA ILE A 32 3.22 2.36 2.95
C ILE A 32 1.96 1.61 3.38
N TYR A 33 1.14 1.23 2.41
CA TYR A 33 -0.04 0.40 2.64
C TYR A 33 -0.01 -0.86 1.77
N CYS A 34 -0.46 -1.99 2.31
CA CYS A 34 -0.85 -3.11 1.46
C CYS A 34 -2.13 -2.76 0.69
N PHE A 35 -2.38 -3.42 -0.44
CA PHE A 35 -3.56 -3.16 -1.25
C PHE A 35 -4.88 -3.35 -0.48
N ASP A 36 -4.93 -4.33 0.44
CA ASP A 36 -6.13 -4.57 1.26
C ASP A 36 -6.43 -3.39 2.19
N CYS A 37 -5.42 -2.92 2.93
CA CYS A 37 -5.57 -1.78 3.84
C CYS A 37 -5.83 -0.48 3.07
N TYR A 38 -5.18 -0.29 1.92
CA TYR A 38 -5.42 0.87 1.08
C TYR A 38 -6.86 0.88 0.54
N LYS A 39 -7.36 -0.25 0.04
CA LYS A 39 -8.76 -0.37 -0.43
C LYS A 39 -9.79 -0.05 0.67
N ILE A 40 -9.51 -0.42 1.92
CA ILE A 40 -10.34 -0.07 3.07
C ILE A 40 -10.26 1.43 3.37
N LYS A 41 -9.06 2.03 3.26
CA LYS A 41 -8.85 3.48 3.41
C LYS A 41 -9.63 4.26 2.35
N GLU A 42 -9.56 3.85 1.09
CA GLU A 42 -10.27 4.50 -0.03
C GLU A 42 -11.79 4.40 0.10
N LYS A 43 -12.33 3.26 0.52
CA LYS A 43 -13.76 3.11 0.79
C LYS A 43 -14.29 4.02 1.90
N LYS A 44 -13.44 4.39 2.86
CA LYS A 44 -13.80 5.38 3.90
C LYS A 44 -13.69 6.82 3.40
N GLY A 45 -13.06 7.03 2.25
CA GLY A 45 -12.92 8.32 1.56
C GLY A 45 -13.71 8.41 0.27
N GLU A 46 -14.79 7.62 0.09
CA GLU A 46 -15.67 7.68 -1.09
C GLU A 46 -16.36 9.04 -1.19
N ASN A 47 -15.65 10.00 -1.79
CA ASN A 47 -16.17 10.81 -2.88
C ASN A 47 -15.04 11.31 -3.79
N LEU A 48 -14.34 10.41 -4.50
CA LEU A 48 -13.82 10.74 -5.83
C LEU A 48 -13.42 9.47 -6.61
N GLN A 49 -14.28 9.05 -7.54
CA GLN A 49 -13.89 8.91 -8.96
C GLN A 49 -15.16 8.66 -9.78
N SER A 50 -15.56 9.71 -10.51
CA SER A 50 -16.38 9.63 -11.72
C SER A 50 -15.60 9.02 -12.88
#